data_AF-A0AAV5Z9J4-F1
#
_entry.id   AF-A0AAV5Z9J4-F1
#
_cell.length_a   1.000
_cell.length_b   1.000
_cell.length_c   1.000
_cell.angle_alpha   90.00
_cell.angle_beta   90.00
_cell.angle_gamma   90.00
#
_symmetry.space_group_name_H-M   'P 1'
#
loop_
_entity.id
_entity.type
_entity.pdbx_description
1 polymer ?
#
loop_
_entity_poly.entity_id
_entity_poly.type
_entity_poly.pdbx_seq_one_letter_code
_entity_poly.pdbx_strand_id
1 'polypeptide(L)'
;MKERLISGDNHIDLTYCPPDLWSSQAPAKWKLLVPRVEELEDGLHWFVDAQDKGMWNGVGPGFLKYTPGMFGHIDEMKQSGFEWDYRPGARPRPTTPELRLADLDRDGLDAEVVYGCLMINDLIDKGEMRAWANSIYNDWAADFARRSDPNRIFPLAIIPNNDPVVAAAEVRRCAKLGLKGGDLAFKRMPIPLYQHEWHVMWEAAAECNFPISFHSTGFKAVRAPDGPEMEQKYMIQWRLVRSALFQLDTMEVLVSVIASGAPEKYPNMKFVLGESGVTWLPYVFDRLDTEYEDRARQLGFKLKPSDYFRRQGYVTYQQDQYLEPIIPLIGEDN
;
A
#
# COMPACT_ATOMS: atom_id res chain seq x y z
N MET A 1 5.20 -26.49 19.13
CA MET A 1 4.77 -26.07 17.77
C MET A 1 5.67 -24.93 17.36
N LYS A 2 6.17 -24.89 16.12
CA LYS A 2 6.90 -23.73 15.62
C LYS A 2 5.90 -22.57 15.51
N GLU A 3 6.21 -21.41 16.07
CA GLU A 3 5.39 -20.21 15.88
C GLU A 3 5.34 -19.87 14.40
N ARG A 4 4.15 -19.51 13.91
CA ARG A 4 3.92 -19.19 12.50
C ARG A 4 4.25 -17.73 12.28
N LEU A 5 5.18 -17.42 11.37
CA LEU A 5 5.59 -16.05 11.06
C LEU A 5 4.97 -15.60 9.73
N ILE A 6 4.13 -14.57 9.79
CA ILE A 6 3.47 -13.99 8.61
C ILE A 6 3.97 -12.56 8.45
N SER A 7 4.54 -12.24 7.28
CA SER A 7 4.88 -10.86 6.98
C SER A 7 3.61 -10.06 6.69
N GLY A 8 3.39 -8.98 7.43
CA GLY A 8 2.26 -8.07 7.22
C GLY A 8 2.46 -7.09 6.07
N ASP A 9 3.67 -7.01 5.50
CA ASP A 9 4.01 -6.02 4.48
C ASP A 9 5.10 -6.54 3.52
N ASN A 10 4.68 -6.82 2.29
CA ASN A 10 5.54 -7.15 1.15
C ASN A 10 4.92 -6.55 -0.11
N HIS A 11 5.71 -6.50 -1.20
CA HIS A 11 5.31 -5.72 -2.37
C HIS A 11 5.31 -6.49 -3.69
N ILE A 12 4.39 -6.08 -4.56
CA ILE A 12 4.45 -6.18 -6.02
C ILE A 12 4.16 -4.78 -6.59
N ASP A 13 5.22 -3.99 -6.74
CA ASP A 13 5.14 -2.67 -7.37
C ASP A 13 5.02 -2.78 -8.90
N LEU A 14 4.64 -1.68 -9.56
CA LEU A 14 4.53 -1.59 -11.03
C LEU A 14 5.79 -2.15 -11.70
N THR A 15 6.97 -1.80 -11.18
CA THR A 15 8.27 -2.18 -11.74
C THR A 15 8.37 -3.68 -12.02
N TYR A 16 7.79 -4.53 -11.16
CA TYR A 16 7.86 -5.99 -11.26
C TYR A 16 6.64 -6.65 -11.92
N CYS A 17 5.57 -5.90 -12.20
CA CYS A 17 4.37 -6.44 -12.84
C CYS A 17 4.69 -7.05 -14.22
N PRO A 18 3.90 -8.02 -14.71
CA PRO A 18 4.08 -8.54 -16.06
C PRO A 18 4.05 -7.42 -17.11
N PRO A 19 4.95 -7.43 -18.09
CA PRO A 19 5.20 -6.30 -18.99
C PRO A 19 3.99 -5.92 -19.85
N ASP A 20 3.08 -6.86 -20.09
CA ASP A 20 1.89 -6.73 -20.92
C ASP A 20 0.57 -6.79 -20.12
N LEU A 21 0.64 -6.76 -18.79
CA LEU A 21 -0.52 -6.94 -17.88
C LEU A 21 -1.72 -6.09 -18.30
N TRP A 22 -1.50 -4.80 -18.56
CA TRP A 22 -2.53 -3.88 -19.03
C TRP A 22 -2.60 -3.78 -20.56
N SER A 23 -1.46 -3.69 -21.23
CA SER A 23 -1.41 -3.40 -22.68
C SER A 23 -2.06 -4.47 -23.55
N SER A 24 -2.00 -5.74 -23.13
CA SER A 24 -2.63 -6.87 -23.85
C SER A 24 -4.16 -6.81 -23.86
N GLN A 25 -4.75 -6.07 -22.91
CA GLN A 25 -6.20 -6.00 -22.69
C GLN A 25 -6.75 -4.58 -22.90
N ALA A 26 -5.89 -3.63 -23.25
CA ALA A 26 -6.23 -2.22 -23.32
C ALA A 26 -7.28 -1.94 -24.39
N PRO A 27 -8.39 -1.24 -24.06
CA PRO A 27 -9.30 -0.70 -25.06
C PRO A 27 -8.55 0.18 -26.06
N ALA A 28 -9.00 0.20 -27.32
CA ALA A 28 -8.34 0.98 -28.38
C ALA A 28 -8.10 2.45 -28.00
N LYS A 29 -9.03 3.07 -27.25
CA LYS A 29 -8.94 4.46 -26.76
C LYS A 29 -7.76 4.71 -25.79
N TRP A 30 -7.21 3.67 -25.17
CA TRP A 30 -6.15 3.79 -24.15
C TRP A 30 -4.89 2.99 -24.49
N LYS A 31 -4.80 2.38 -25.66
CA LYS A 31 -3.71 1.44 -26.01
C LYS A 31 -2.30 2.02 -25.83
N LEU A 32 -2.12 3.33 -26.03
CA LEU A 32 -0.85 4.04 -25.83
C LEU A 32 -0.79 4.85 -24.52
N LEU A 33 -1.80 4.75 -23.66
CA LEU A 33 -1.89 5.53 -22.41
C LEU A 33 -1.80 4.65 -21.17
N VAL A 34 -2.23 3.39 -21.24
CA VAL A 34 -2.12 2.44 -20.14
C VAL A 34 -0.65 2.11 -19.83
N PRO A 35 -0.35 1.61 -18.61
CA PRO A 35 0.96 1.08 -18.30
C PRO A 35 1.33 -0.04 -19.29
N ARG A 36 2.52 0.06 -19.87
CA ARG A 36 3.06 -0.93 -20.80
C ARG A 36 4.57 -0.92 -20.77
N VAL A 37 5.18 -2.01 -21.20
CA VAL A 37 6.62 -2.09 -21.36
C VAL A 37 7.00 -1.97 -22.83
N GLU A 38 8.03 -1.18 -23.13
CA GLU A 38 8.66 -1.08 -24.45
C GLU A 38 10.17 -1.36 -24.32
N GLU A 39 10.78 -1.92 -25.36
CA GLU A 39 12.23 -2.16 -25.42
C GLU A 39 12.94 -0.93 -25.97
N LEU A 40 13.88 -0.40 -25.18
CA LEU A 40 14.83 0.65 -25.54
C LEU A 40 16.26 0.07 -25.61
N GLU A 41 17.24 0.92 -25.95
CA GLU A 41 18.63 0.49 -26.15
C GLU A 41 19.24 -0.18 -24.90
N ASP A 42 18.93 0.33 -23.71
CA ASP A 42 19.48 -0.12 -22.44
C ASP A 42 18.61 -1.14 -21.69
N GLY A 43 17.41 -1.47 -22.20
CA GLY A 43 16.55 -2.48 -21.61
C GLY A 43 15.06 -2.28 -21.86
N LEU A 44 14.25 -3.01 -21.10
CA LEU A 44 12.81 -2.85 -21.06
C LEU A 44 12.41 -1.72 -20.10
N HIS A 45 11.53 -0.84 -20.54
CA HIS A 45 11.09 0.34 -19.80
C HIS A 45 9.58 0.39 -19.65
N TRP A 46 9.11 0.87 -18.49
CA TRP A 46 7.72 1.19 -18.26
C TRP A 46 7.33 2.53 -18.87
N PHE A 47 6.25 2.52 -19.64
CA PHE A 47 5.57 3.71 -20.13
C PHE A 47 4.20 3.83 -19.50
N VAL A 48 3.87 5.01 -18.96
CA VAL A 48 2.53 5.36 -18.49
C VAL A 48 2.18 6.74 -19.06
N ASP A 49 0.98 6.87 -19.63
CA ASP A 49 0.55 8.09 -20.36
C ASP A 49 1.57 8.53 -21.42
N ALA A 50 2.11 7.56 -22.17
CA ALA A 50 3.14 7.73 -23.19
C ALA A 50 4.46 8.37 -22.70
N GLN A 51 4.69 8.42 -21.38
CA GLN A 51 5.95 8.88 -20.79
C GLN A 51 6.73 7.70 -20.25
N ASP A 52 8.03 7.65 -20.59
CA ASP A 52 8.98 6.73 -19.97
C ASP A 52 9.09 7.04 -18.47
N LYS A 53 8.86 6.01 -17.65
CA LYS A 53 8.95 6.08 -16.19
C LYS A 53 10.25 5.45 -15.68
N GLY A 54 10.96 4.69 -16.51
CA GLY A 54 12.22 4.00 -16.20
C GLY A 54 12.15 2.50 -16.41
N MET A 55 13.12 1.78 -15.84
CA MET A 55 13.31 0.33 -16.03
C MET A 55 12.13 -0.51 -15.56
N TRP A 56 11.70 -1.44 -16.43
CA TRP A 56 10.98 -2.63 -16.01
C TRP A 56 11.94 -3.59 -15.28
N ASN A 57 11.44 -4.24 -14.23
CA ASN A 57 12.26 -5.03 -13.30
C ASN A 57 13.46 -4.24 -12.74
N GLY A 58 13.26 -2.94 -12.53
CA GLY A 58 14.24 -2.02 -11.95
C GLY A 58 14.15 -1.94 -10.43
N VAL A 59 15.08 -1.18 -9.83
CA VAL A 59 15.21 -0.97 -8.40
C VAL A 59 14.08 -0.07 -7.87
N GLY A 60 13.24 -0.67 -7.03
CA GLY A 60 12.23 0.01 -6.23
C GLY A 60 11.16 0.76 -7.06
N PRO A 61 10.33 1.58 -6.39
CA PRO A 61 9.26 2.34 -7.05
C PRO A 61 9.79 3.46 -7.97
N GLY A 62 11.09 3.71 -7.97
CA GLY A 62 11.74 4.70 -8.84
C GLY A 62 12.09 4.19 -10.24
N PHE A 63 11.84 2.91 -10.55
CA PHE A 63 12.18 2.28 -11.84
C PHE A 63 13.66 2.47 -12.22
N LEU A 64 14.55 2.44 -11.21
CA LEU A 64 15.95 2.79 -11.40
C LEU A 64 16.77 1.61 -11.88
N LYS A 65 17.88 1.90 -12.56
CA LYS A 65 18.94 0.91 -12.76
C LYS A 65 19.73 0.73 -11.46
N TYR A 66 20.07 -0.51 -11.13
CA TYR A 66 20.98 -0.78 -10.02
C TYR A 66 22.31 -0.05 -10.20
N THR A 67 22.68 0.72 -9.18
CA THR A 67 23.91 1.51 -9.12
C THR A 67 24.58 1.26 -7.76
N PRO A 68 25.76 0.60 -7.72
CA PRO A 68 26.46 0.32 -6.47
C PRO A 68 26.71 1.58 -5.64
N GLY A 69 26.49 1.49 -4.33
CA GLY A 69 26.71 2.59 -3.39
C GLY A 69 25.60 3.65 -3.35
N MET A 70 24.56 3.52 -4.17
CA MET A 70 23.44 4.47 -4.17
C MET A 70 22.51 4.28 -2.96
N PHE A 71 22.22 3.03 -2.60
CA PHE A 71 21.37 2.67 -1.47
C PHE A 71 21.93 1.42 -0.77
N GLY A 72 22.24 1.54 0.53
CA GLY A 72 22.88 0.44 1.29
C GLY A 72 22.07 -0.86 1.29
N HIS A 73 20.76 -0.78 1.54
CA HIS A 73 19.89 -1.98 1.54
C HIS A 73 19.80 -2.66 0.16
N ILE A 74 19.90 -1.90 -0.95
CA ILE A 74 19.92 -2.48 -2.30
C ILE A 74 21.25 -3.20 -2.57
N ASP A 75 22.35 -2.65 -2.08
CA ASP A 75 23.65 -3.34 -2.15
C ASP A 75 23.65 -4.63 -1.31
N GLU A 76 23.01 -4.64 -0.15
CA GLU A 76 22.83 -5.84 0.68
C GLU A 76 21.98 -6.91 -0.03
N MET A 77 20.88 -6.51 -0.69
CA MET A 77 20.07 -7.40 -1.53
C MET A 77 20.92 -8.02 -2.65
N LYS A 78 21.72 -7.19 -3.34
CA LYS A 78 22.63 -7.65 -4.40
C LYS A 78 23.66 -8.64 -3.88
N GLN A 79 24.28 -8.36 -2.74
CA GLN A 79 25.25 -9.26 -2.09
C GLN A 79 24.60 -10.58 -1.65
N SER A 80 23.31 -10.55 -1.32
CA SER A 80 22.50 -11.73 -0.98
C SER A 80 22.01 -12.50 -2.21
N GLY A 81 22.40 -12.09 -3.43
CA GLY A 81 22.11 -12.77 -4.69
C GLY A 81 20.84 -12.29 -5.41
N PHE A 82 20.26 -11.16 -5.01
CA PHE A 82 19.16 -10.56 -5.77
C PHE A 82 19.70 -9.88 -7.04
N GLU A 83 19.04 -10.15 -8.17
CA GLU A 83 19.43 -9.68 -9.49
C GLU A 83 18.28 -8.91 -10.15
N TRP A 84 18.59 -7.74 -10.70
CA TRP A 84 17.66 -6.96 -11.54
C TRP A 84 18.02 -7.21 -13.00
N ASP A 85 17.19 -7.99 -13.69
CA ASP A 85 17.33 -8.27 -15.12
C ASP A 85 16.20 -7.60 -15.90
N TYR A 86 16.55 -6.55 -16.62
CA TYR A 86 15.66 -5.69 -17.40
C TYR A 86 15.61 -6.09 -18.88
N ARG A 87 16.01 -7.31 -19.24
CA ARG A 87 16.01 -7.81 -20.62
C ARG A 87 14.76 -8.63 -20.96
N PRO A 88 14.40 -8.74 -22.26
CA PRO A 88 13.35 -9.66 -22.70
C PRO A 88 13.59 -11.09 -22.20
N GLY A 89 12.54 -11.71 -21.65
CA GLY A 89 12.59 -13.07 -21.10
C GLY A 89 13.05 -13.17 -19.64
N ALA A 90 13.39 -12.05 -18.99
CA ALA A 90 13.69 -12.06 -17.57
C ALA A 90 12.49 -12.54 -16.74
N ARG A 91 12.78 -13.10 -15.56
CA ARG A 91 11.80 -13.66 -14.63
C ARG A 91 11.92 -12.98 -13.27
N PRO A 92 11.26 -11.83 -13.06
CA PRO A 92 11.34 -11.10 -11.80
C PRO A 92 10.92 -11.99 -10.63
N ARG A 93 11.76 -12.10 -9.60
CA ARG A 93 11.42 -12.90 -8.41
C ARG A 93 10.11 -12.46 -7.74
N PRO A 94 9.82 -11.14 -7.59
CA PRO A 94 8.60 -10.69 -6.91
C PRO A 94 7.29 -11.14 -7.56
N THR A 95 7.27 -11.44 -8.87
CA THR A 95 6.07 -11.82 -9.64
C THR A 95 6.18 -13.18 -10.31
N THR A 96 7.24 -13.94 -10.03
CA THR A 96 7.38 -15.33 -10.45
C THR A 96 7.00 -16.25 -9.29
N PRO A 97 5.86 -16.97 -9.35
CA PRO A 97 5.30 -17.72 -8.22
C PRO A 97 6.29 -18.60 -7.45
N GLU A 98 7.02 -19.45 -8.16
CA GLU A 98 7.96 -20.39 -7.57
C GLU A 98 9.21 -19.72 -6.98
N LEU A 99 9.63 -18.57 -7.54
CA LEU A 99 10.78 -17.83 -7.03
C LEU A 99 10.41 -17.04 -5.77
N ARG A 100 9.20 -16.47 -5.75
CA ARG A 100 8.66 -15.77 -4.58
C ARG A 100 8.46 -16.72 -3.40
N LEU A 101 7.90 -17.90 -3.63
CA LEU A 101 7.76 -18.93 -2.60
C LEU A 101 9.13 -19.38 -2.07
N ALA A 102 10.12 -19.54 -2.95
CA ALA A 102 11.49 -19.86 -2.54
C ALA A 102 12.14 -18.73 -1.72
N ASP A 103 11.80 -17.47 -1.99
CA ASP A 103 12.25 -16.33 -1.18
C ASP A 103 11.59 -16.34 0.21
N LEU A 104 10.28 -16.62 0.31
CA LEU A 104 9.62 -16.82 1.61
C LEU A 104 10.24 -17.96 2.42
N ASP A 105 10.55 -19.08 1.78
CA ASP A 105 11.19 -20.22 2.43
C ASP A 105 12.60 -19.86 2.92
N ARG A 106 13.38 -19.13 2.12
CA ARG A 106 14.72 -18.63 2.49
C ARG A 106 14.65 -17.71 3.69
N ASP A 107 13.65 -16.83 3.72
CA ASP A 107 13.49 -15.81 4.75
C ASP A 107 12.77 -16.35 6.01
N GLY A 108 12.31 -17.61 5.96
CA GLY A 108 11.68 -18.31 7.08
C GLY A 108 10.22 -17.91 7.33
N LEU A 109 9.55 -17.33 6.34
CA LEU A 109 8.17 -16.83 6.40
C LEU A 109 7.16 -17.90 5.98
N ASP A 110 6.12 -18.12 6.80
CA ASP A 110 5.05 -19.06 6.49
C ASP A 110 4.05 -18.49 5.49
N ALA A 111 3.82 -17.17 5.52
CA ALA A 111 2.94 -16.47 4.61
C ALA A 111 3.26 -14.97 4.56
N GLU A 112 2.62 -14.26 3.63
CA GLU A 112 2.76 -12.82 3.49
C GLU A 112 1.48 -12.15 2.98
N VAL A 113 1.28 -10.91 3.42
CA VAL A 113 0.38 -9.94 2.79
C VAL A 113 1.16 -9.17 1.74
N VAL A 114 0.60 -9.02 0.55
CA VAL A 114 1.28 -8.36 -0.58
C VAL A 114 0.53 -7.12 -1.03
N TYR A 115 1.07 -5.96 -0.71
CA TYR A 115 0.66 -4.69 -1.30
C TYR A 115 1.07 -4.64 -2.76
N GLY A 116 0.24 -4.03 -3.60
CA GLY A 116 0.64 -3.82 -4.98
C GLY A 116 -0.24 -2.84 -5.72
N CYS A 117 0.19 -2.57 -6.95
CA CYS A 117 0.86 -1.32 -7.25
C CYS A 117 0.33 -0.04 -6.57
N LEU A 118 0.91 0.32 -5.42
CA LEU A 118 0.56 1.49 -4.60
C LEU A 118 0.58 2.83 -5.35
N MET A 119 1.54 3.00 -6.27
CA MET A 119 1.69 4.25 -7.03
C MET A 119 0.83 4.32 -8.29
N ILE A 120 0.07 3.28 -8.66
CA ILE A 120 -0.69 3.29 -9.92
C ILE A 120 -1.70 4.43 -9.95
N ASN A 121 -2.25 4.79 -8.79
CA ASN A 121 -3.23 5.85 -8.65
C ASN A 121 -2.65 7.26 -8.83
N ASP A 122 -1.33 7.43 -8.62
CA ASP A 122 -0.59 8.67 -8.86
C ASP A 122 -0.01 8.73 -10.28
N LEU A 123 0.19 7.58 -10.94
CA LEU A 123 0.73 7.50 -12.30
C LEU A 123 -0.35 7.66 -13.38
N ILE A 124 -1.62 7.43 -13.05
CA ILE A 124 -2.76 7.51 -13.98
C ILE A 124 -3.75 8.58 -13.52
N ASP A 125 -3.73 9.74 -14.19
CA ASP A 125 -4.61 10.87 -13.84
C ASP A 125 -6.10 10.62 -14.15
N LYS A 126 -6.40 9.93 -15.26
CA LYS A 126 -7.78 9.74 -15.74
C LYS A 126 -8.50 8.68 -14.91
N GLY A 127 -9.51 9.10 -14.13
CA GLY A 127 -10.26 8.23 -13.21
C GLY A 127 -10.84 6.95 -13.84
N GLU A 128 -11.40 7.01 -15.05
CA GLU A 128 -11.94 5.82 -15.74
C GLU A 128 -10.83 4.83 -16.13
N MET A 129 -9.71 5.33 -16.64
CA MET A 129 -8.55 4.49 -17.01
C MET A 129 -7.89 3.89 -15.77
N ARG A 130 -7.80 4.67 -14.69
CA ARG A 130 -7.28 4.22 -13.39
C ARG A 130 -8.13 3.12 -12.79
N ALA A 131 -9.46 3.29 -12.74
CA ALA A 131 -10.37 2.26 -12.24
C ALA A 131 -10.26 0.95 -13.05
N TRP A 132 -10.17 1.06 -14.38
CA TRP A 132 -9.92 -0.09 -15.25
C TRP A 132 -8.56 -0.74 -14.97
N ALA A 133 -7.48 0.05 -14.83
CA ALA A 133 -6.16 -0.49 -14.56
C ALA A 133 -6.11 -1.22 -13.20
N ASN A 134 -6.78 -0.66 -12.18
CA ASN A 134 -6.93 -1.29 -10.87
C ASN A 134 -7.70 -2.62 -10.98
N SER A 135 -8.79 -2.67 -11.76
CA SER A 135 -9.54 -3.93 -11.93
C SER A 135 -8.73 -5.01 -12.64
N ILE A 136 -7.95 -4.64 -13.66
CA ILE A 136 -7.04 -5.56 -14.37
C ILE A 136 -5.94 -6.09 -13.43
N TYR A 137 -5.37 -5.23 -12.60
CA TYR A 137 -4.42 -5.66 -11.57
C TYR A 137 -5.08 -6.61 -10.57
N ASN A 138 -6.29 -6.31 -10.10
CA ASN A 138 -7.00 -7.15 -9.12
C ASN A 138 -7.31 -8.56 -9.67
N ASP A 139 -7.70 -8.66 -10.94
CA ASP A 139 -7.92 -9.95 -11.61
C ASP A 139 -6.62 -10.76 -11.68
N TRP A 140 -5.52 -10.09 -12.06
CA TRP A 140 -4.20 -10.72 -12.09
C TRP A 140 -3.68 -11.11 -10.71
N ALA A 141 -3.88 -10.27 -9.68
CA ALA A 141 -3.45 -10.54 -8.33
C ALA A 141 -4.17 -11.76 -7.73
N ALA A 142 -5.48 -11.88 -7.97
CA ALA A 142 -6.25 -13.06 -7.59
C ALA A 142 -5.74 -14.32 -8.30
N ASP A 143 -5.42 -14.22 -9.59
CA ASP A 143 -4.82 -15.32 -10.34
C ASP A 143 -3.41 -15.68 -9.87
N PHE A 144 -2.57 -14.68 -9.58
CA PHE A 144 -1.22 -14.84 -9.06
C PHE A 144 -1.20 -15.58 -7.72
N ALA A 145 -2.12 -15.24 -6.81
CA ALA A 145 -2.28 -15.97 -5.56
C ALA A 145 -2.61 -17.45 -5.80
N ARG A 146 -3.53 -17.75 -6.72
CA ARG A 146 -3.90 -19.14 -7.07
C ARG A 146 -2.77 -19.92 -7.71
N ARG A 147 -1.97 -19.28 -8.58
CA ARG A 147 -0.81 -19.90 -9.24
C ARG A 147 0.41 -20.06 -8.34
N SER A 148 0.47 -19.30 -7.25
CA SER A 148 1.50 -19.42 -6.22
C SER A 148 1.05 -20.44 -5.17
N ASP A 149 0.73 -19.99 -3.96
CA ASP A 149 0.02 -20.78 -2.96
C ASP A 149 -1.01 -19.86 -2.28
N PRO A 150 -2.32 -20.08 -2.49
CA PRO A 150 -3.37 -19.22 -1.94
C PRO A 150 -3.49 -19.28 -0.41
N ASN A 151 -2.70 -20.12 0.27
CA ASN A 151 -2.61 -20.19 1.73
C ASN A 151 -1.36 -19.51 2.29
N ARG A 152 -0.45 -19.07 1.42
CA ARG A 152 0.80 -18.36 1.79
C ARG A 152 0.89 -16.96 1.20
N ILE A 153 0.28 -16.72 0.04
CA ILE A 153 0.37 -15.44 -0.67
C ILE A 153 -0.98 -14.74 -0.65
N PHE A 154 -1.07 -13.61 0.05
CA PHE A 154 -2.30 -12.83 0.19
C PHE A 154 -2.15 -11.43 -0.41
N PRO A 155 -2.25 -11.29 -1.76
CA PRO A 155 -2.21 -9.99 -2.37
C PRO A 155 -3.46 -9.19 -2.02
N LEU A 156 -3.26 -7.89 -1.82
CA LEU A 156 -4.33 -6.94 -1.58
C LEU A 156 -4.87 -6.41 -2.90
N ALA A 157 -6.19 -6.27 -2.98
CA ALA A 157 -6.85 -5.57 -4.06
C ALA A 157 -6.52 -4.06 -4.01
N ILE A 158 -6.28 -3.42 -5.15
CA ILE A 158 -6.28 -1.96 -5.24
C ILE A 158 -7.73 -1.49 -5.25
N ILE A 159 -8.13 -0.76 -4.22
CA ILE A 159 -9.47 -0.18 -4.11
C ILE A 159 -9.47 1.24 -4.72
N PRO A 160 -10.36 1.53 -5.69
CA PRO A 160 -10.48 2.87 -6.26
C PRO A 160 -10.79 3.94 -5.21
N ASN A 161 -10.02 5.02 -5.20
CA ASN A 161 -10.10 6.07 -4.17
C ASN A 161 -10.84 7.36 -4.60
N ASN A 162 -11.44 7.37 -5.80
CA ASN A 162 -12.17 8.53 -6.32
C ASN A 162 -13.67 8.55 -5.99
N ASP A 163 -14.29 7.38 -5.81
CA ASP A 163 -15.73 7.27 -5.64
C ASP A 163 -16.04 6.15 -4.64
N PRO A 164 -16.67 6.45 -3.49
CA PRO A 164 -16.99 5.46 -2.48
C PRO A 164 -17.91 4.33 -2.94
N VAL A 165 -18.84 4.59 -3.87
CA VAL A 165 -19.76 3.57 -4.40
C VAL A 165 -19.00 2.60 -5.31
N VAL A 166 -18.10 3.13 -6.14
CA VAL A 166 -17.20 2.30 -6.97
C VAL A 166 -16.26 1.48 -6.08
N ALA A 167 -15.69 2.09 -5.03
CA ALA A 167 -14.87 1.40 -4.04
C ALA A 167 -15.62 0.23 -3.38
N ALA A 168 -16.85 0.47 -2.92
CA ALA A 168 -17.70 -0.55 -2.30
C ALA A 168 -18.03 -1.71 -3.26
N ALA A 169 -18.30 -1.40 -4.53
CA ALA A 169 -18.55 -2.41 -5.56
C ALA A 169 -17.29 -3.27 -5.80
N GLU A 170 -16.11 -2.63 -5.86
CA GLU A 170 -14.84 -3.33 -6.08
C GLU A 170 -14.46 -4.21 -4.88
N VAL A 171 -14.68 -3.76 -3.64
CA VAL A 171 -14.52 -4.60 -2.44
C VAL A 171 -15.34 -5.88 -2.55
N ARG A 172 -16.64 -5.77 -2.87
CA ARG A 172 -17.51 -6.96 -3.04
C ARG A 172 -17.07 -7.85 -4.19
N ARG A 173 -16.55 -7.28 -5.28
CA ARG A 173 -16.05 -8.03 -6.44
C ARG A 173 -14.77 -8.81 -6.09
N CYS A 174 -13.79 -8.13 -5.50
CA CYS A 174 -12.51 -8.71 -5.08
C CYS A 174 -12.67 -9.79 -4.02
N ALA A 175 -13.61 -9.61 -3.07
CA ALA A 175 -13.97 -10.65 -2.12
C ALA A 175 -14.49 -11.93 -2.83
N LYS A 176 -15.32 -11.78 -3.88
CA LYS A 176 -15.80 -12.92 -4.70
C LYS A 176 -14.70 -13.58 -5.53
N LEU A 177 -13.66 -12.83 -5.91
CA LEU A 177 -12.47 -13.38 -6.56
C LEU A 177 -11.57 -14.19 -5.61
N GLY A 178 -11.79 -14.07 -4.30
CA GLY A 178 -11.04 -14.77 -3.27
C GLY A 178 -9.91 -13.97 -2.63
N LEU A 179 -9.73 -12.70 -3.01
CA LEU A 179 -8.80 -11.78 -2.34
C LEU A 179 -9.26 -11.56 -0.89
N LYS A 180 -8.31 -11.37 0.03
CA LYS A 180 -8.55 -11.35 1.48
C LYS A 180 -8.59 -9.97 2.11
N GLY A 181 -8.29 -8.93 1.34
CA GLY A 181 -8.28 -7.54 1.77
C GLY A 181 -7.91 -6.63 0.60
N GLY A 182 -7.93 -5.32 0.83
CA GLY A 182 -7.59 -4.34 -0.19
C GLY A 182 -6.86 -3.14 0.40
N ASP A 183 -6.08 -2.47 -0.43
CA ASP A 183 -5.42 -1.21 -0.12
C ASP A 183 -6.24 -0.05 -0.72
N LEU A 184 -6.53 0.95 0.10
CA LEU A 184 -7.15 2.20 -0.33
C LEU A 184 -6.11 3.32 -0.22
N ALA A 185 -5.57 3.75 -1.37
CA ALA A 185 -4.69 4.89 -1.42
C ALA A 185 -5.39 6.15 -0.86
N PHE A 186 -4.85 6.71 0.22
CA PHE A 186 -5.47 7.85 0.91
C PHE A 186 -4.97 9.22 0.45
N LYS A 187 -4.09 9.24 -0.55
CA LYS A 187 -3.62 10.46 -1.19
C LYS A 187 -4.47 10.81 -2.40
N ARG A 188 -4.61 12.13 -2.64
CA ARG A 188 -5.42 12.69 -3.74
C ARG A 188 -6.87 12.19 -3.77
N MET A 189 -7.40 11.78 -2.62
CA MET A 189 -8.83 11.46 -2.50
C MET A 189 -9.64 12.75 -2.72
N PRO A 190 -10.69 12.73 -3.55
CA PRO A 190 -11.55 13.90 -3.72
C PRO A 190 -12.45 14.13 -2.50
N ILE A 191 -12.73 13.08 -1.74
CA ILE A 191 -13.57 13.09 -0.54
C ILE A 191 -12.68 12.73 0.66
N PRO A 192 -12.53 13.61 1.66
CA PRO A 192 -11.80 13.31 2.88
C PRO A 192 -12.31 12.06 3.58
N LEU A 193 -11.39 11.25 4.13
CA LEU A 193 -11.71 9.94 4.70
C LEU A 193 -12.66 10.00 5.91
N TYR A 194 -12.72 11.13 6.61
CA TYR A 194 -13.64 11.33 7.74
C TYR A 194 -15.11 11.58 7.33
N GLN A 195 -15.40 11.74 6.04
CA GLN A 195 -16.77 12.00 5.58
C GLN A 195 -17.60 10.71 5.45
N HIS A 196 -18.91 10.81 5.72
CA HIS A 196 -19.82 9.67 5.78
C HIS A 196 -20.08 9.00 4.42
N GLU A 197 -19.75 9.66 3.31
CA GLU A 197 -19.81 9.12 1.96
C GLU A 197 -19.00 7.82 1.84
N TRP A 198 -17.91 7.68 2.61
CA TRP A 198 -17.11 6.45 2.68
C TRP A 198 -17.77 5.30 3.45
N HIS A 199 -18.89 5.53 4.15
CA HIS A 199 -19.61 4.49 4.90
C HIS A 199 -20.11 3.35 4.01
N VAL A 200 -20.37 3.58 2.73
CA VAL A 200 -20.78 2.51 1.79
C VAL A 200 -19.66 1.52 1.51
N MET A 201 -18.39 1.98 1.53
CA MET A 201 -17.22 1.11 1.42
C MET A 201 -17.01 0.34 2.73
N TRP A 202 -17.13 1.02 3.87
CA TRP A 202 -17.01 0.36 5.18
C TRP A 202 -18.08 -0.70 5.42
N GLU A 203 -19.31 -0.46 4.94
CA GLU A 203 -20.38 -1.45 4.93
C GLU A 203 -19.98 -2.67 4.08
N ALA A 204 -19.53 -2.46 2.84
CA ALA A 204 -19.05 -3.54 1.97
C ALA A 204 -17.89 -4.34 2.58
N ALA A 205 -16.93 -3.64 3.21
CA ALA A 205 -15.80 -4.24 3.90
C ALA A 205 -16.26 -5.13 5.07
N ALA A 206 -17.22 -4.65 5.88
CA ALA A 206 -17.80 -5.42 6.98
C ALA A 206 -18.61 -6.63 6.49
N GLU A 207 -19.48 -6.44 5.49
CA GLU A 207 -20.28 -7.50 4.86
C GLU A 207 -19.40 -8.65 4.34
N CYS A 208 -18.25 -8.31 3.75
CA CYS A 208 -17.35 -9.27 3.11
C CYS A 208 -16.25 -9.82 4.05
N ASN A 209 -16.17 -9.33 5.30
CA ASN A 209 -15.02 -9.55 6.19
C ASN A 209 -13.68 -9.26 5.47
N PHE A 210 -13.61 -8.09 4.86
CA PHE A 210 -12.56 -7.68 3.94
C PHE A 210 -11.85 -6.44 4.50
N PRO A 211 -10.70 -6.60 5.18
CA PRO A 211 -9.96 -5.49 5.75
C PRO A 211 -9.50 -4.50 4.69
N ILE A 212 -9.58 -3.21 5.02
CA ILE A 212 -9.06 -2.12 4.19
C ILE A 212 -7.75 -1.62 4.80
N SER A 213 -6.66 -1.82 4.08
CA SER A 213 -5.36 -1.28 4.44
C SER A 213 -5.15 0.12 3.86
N PHE A 214 -4.31 0.88 4.54
CA PHE A 214 -3.81 2.18 4.12
C PHE A 214 -2.29 2.16 4.21
N HIS A 215 -1.63 1.95 3.08
CA HIS A 215 -0.19 1.88 3.03
C HIS A 215 0.47 3.26 2.87
N SER A 216 1.46 3.57 3.71
CA SER A 216 2.20 4.83 3.65
C SER A 216 3.07 4.91 2.39
N THR A 217 2.84 5.94 1.57
CA THR A 217 3.67 6.19 0.36
C THR A 217 4.47 7.49 0.49
N GLY A 218 4.65 8.01 1.72
CA GLY A 218 5.41 9.23 2.02
C GLY A 218 4.61 10.40 2.60
N PHE A 219 5.18 11.14 3.54
CA PHE A 219 4.46 12.23 4.23
C PHE A 219 4.20 13.45 3.32
N LYS A 220 2.92 13.84 3.19
CA LYS A 220 2.48 14.95 2.31
C LYS A 220 2.62 16.35 2.92
N ALA A 221 2.68 16.44 4.24
CA ALA A 221 2.52 17.72 4.96
C ALA A 221 3.84 18.44 5.26
N VAL A 222 4.98 17.95 4.76
CA VAL A 222 6.24 18.68 4.96
C VAL A 222 6.35 19.84 3.97
N ARG A 223 6.92 20.97 4.43
CA ARG A 223 7.18 22.17 3.62
C ARG A 223 8.02 21.80 2.39
N ALA A 224 7.40 21.92 1.21
CA ALA A 224 8.08 21.71 -0.06
C ALA A 224 9.16 22.79 -0.31
N PRO A 225 10.22 22.47 -1.08
CA PRO A 225 11.11 23.49 -1.62
C PRO A 225 10.34 24.51 -2.46
N ASP A 226 10.74 25.78 -2.40
CA ASP A 226 10.05 26.86 -3.12
C ASP A 226 10.23 26.76 -4.64
N GLY A 227 11.22 26.00 -5.10
CA GLY A 227 11.46 25.70 -6.50
C GLY A 227 12.60 24.72 -6.75
N PRO A 228 12.86 24.37 -8.02
CA PRO A 228 13.81 23.32 -8.39
C PRO A 228 15.26 23.60 -7.95
N GLU A 229 15.67 24.87 -7.91
CA GLU A 229 17.01 25.26 -7.45
C GLU A 229 17.22 24.92 -5.97
N MET A 230 16.23 25.25 -5.12
CA MET A 230 16.27 24.93 -3.69
C MET A 230 16.22 23.42 -3.49
N GLU A 231 15.36 22.73 -4.25
CA GLU A 231 15.25 21.28 -4.20
C GLU A 231 16.58 20.62 -4.54
N GLN A 232 17.24 21.01 -5.65
CA GLN A 232 18.52 20.43 -6.05
C GLN A 232 19.63 20.69 -5.02
N LYS A 233 19.71 21.92 -4.48
CA LYS A 233 20.75 22.31 -3.53
C LYS A 233 20.72 21.50 -2.23
N TYR A 234 19.53 21.13 -1.77
CA TYR A 234 19.32 20.41 -0.50
C TYR A 234 18.54 19.11 -0.66
N MET A 235 18.63 18.47 -1.84
CA MET A 235 17.83 17.30 -2.18
C MET A 235 18.00 16.17 -1.15
N ILE A 236 19.23 15.92 -0.70
CA ILE A 236 19.52 14.83 0.24
C ILE A 236 18.88 15.11 1.60
N GLN A 237 19.03 16.32 2.13
CA GLN A 237 18.43 16.75 3.40
C GLN A 237 16.91 16.72 3.31
N TRP A 238 16.35 17.20 2.19
CA TRP A 238 14.92 17.17 1.94
C TRP A 238 14.38 15.73 1.92
N ARG A 239 15.02 14.82 1.19
CA ARG A 239 14.70 13.38 1.19
C ARG A 239 14.74 12.80 2.61
N LEU A 240 15.79 13.08 3.37
CA LEU A 240 15.93 12.58 4.73
C LEU A 240 14.77 13.02 5.63
N VAL A 241 14.37 14.30 5.59
CA VAL A 241 13.24 14.79 6.37
C VAL A 241 11.94 14.07 5.99
N ARG A 242 11.67 13.89 4.70
CA ARG A 242 10.47 13.16 4.24
C ARG A 242 10.49 11.71 4.71
N SER A 243 11.62 11.03 4.54
CA SER A 243 11.78 9.62 4.88
C SER A 243 11.78 9.39 6.40
N ALA A 244 12.23 10.35 7.21
CA ALA A 244 12.17 10.22 8.67
C ALA A 244 10.76 10.46 9.23
N LEU A 245 9.89 11.16 8.50
CA LEU A 245 8.54 11.53 8.95
C LEU A 245 7.43 10.76 8.23
N PHE A 246 7.78 9.82 7.34
CA PHE A 246 6.81 9.26 6.38
C PHE A 246 5.61 8.60 7.06
N GLN A 247 5.86 7.84 8.13
CA GLN A 247 4.89 7.14 8.98
C GLN A 247 3.84 8.05 9.63
N LEU A 248 4.09 9.36 9.74
CA LEU A 248 3.12 10.28 10.32
C LEU A 248 1.90 10.53 9.42
N ASP A 249 1.93 10.14 8.14
CA ASP A 249 0.76 10.29 7.28
C ASP A 249 -0.41 9.39 7.70
N THR A 250 -0.14 8.19 8.21
CA THR A 250 -1.20 7.28 8.67
C THR A 250 -1.77 7.65 10.03
N MET A 251 -1.15 8.60 10.75
CA MET A 251 -1.78 9.26 11.91
C MET A 251 -3.04 10.03 11.50
N GLU A 252 -3.02 10.74 10.37
CA GLU A 252 -4.20 11.41 9.81
C GLU A 252 -5.27 10.38 9.40
N VAL A 253 -4.85 9.27 8.81
CA VAL A 253 -5.74 8.17 8.41
C VAL A 253 -6.47 7.60 9.62
N LEU A 254 -5.71 7.22 10.66
CA LEU A 254 -6.27 6.68 11.91
C LEU A 254 -7.33 7.60 12.50
N VAL A 255 -6.98 8.87 12.69
CA VAL A 255 -7.88 9.86 13.28
C VAL A 255 -9.10 10.05 12.38
N SER A 256 -8.92 10.09 11.06
CA SER A 256 -10.03 10.27 10.11
C SER A 256 -11.00 9.08 10.11
N VAL A 257 -10.49 7.84 10.12
CA VAL A 257 -11.33 6.63 10.16
C VAL A 257 -12.15 6.63 11.46
N ILE A 258 -11.52 6.88 12.61
CA ILE A 258 -12.25 6.91 13.89
C ILE A 258 -13.25 8.06 13.92
N ALA A 259 -12.84 9.27 13.56
CA ALA A 259 -13.70 10.46 13.54
C ALA A 259 -14.89 10.35 12.58
N SER A 260 -14.78 9.54 11.53
CA SER A 260 -15.89 9.26 10.60
C SER A 260 -17.07 8.51 11.24
N GLY A 261 -16.89 7.94 12.44
CA GLY A 261 -17.87 7.07 13.09
C GLY A 261 -18.06 5.72 12.39
N ALA A 262 -17.28 5.39 11.35
CA ALA A 262 -17.36 4.09 10.67
C ALA A 262 -17.09 2.91 11.62
N PRO A 263 -16.10 2.95 12.53
CA PRO A 263 -15.94 1.91 13.54
C PRO A 263 -17.16 1.73 14.44
N GLU A 264 -17.78 2.82 14.92
CA GLU A 264 -19.00 2.76 15.74
C GLU A 264 -20.17 2.10 15.00
N LYS A 265 -20.34 2.45 13.71
CA LYS A 265 -21.44 1.94 12.89
C LYS A 265 -21.24 0.49 12.45
N TYR A 266 -20.01 0.09 12.16
CA TYR A 266 -19.66 -1.21 11.60
C TYR A 266 -18.63 -1.92 12.51
N PRO A 267 -19.04 -2.51 13.64
CA PRO A 267 -18.12 -3.03 14.66
C PRO A 267 -17.25 -4.22 14.19
N ASN A 268 -17.58 -4.83 13.06
CA ASN A 268 -16.84 -5.94 12.46
C ASN A 268 -15.94 -5.52 11.28
N MET A 269 -15.98 -4.25 10.85
CA MET A 269 -15.04 -3.78 9.82
C MET A 269 -13.62 -3.80 10.41
N LYS A 270 -12.61 -4.05 9.59
CA LYS A 270 -11.19 -4.00 9.99
C LYS A 270 -10.43 -3.03 9.10
N PHE A 271 -9.48 -2.30 9.68
CA PHE A 271 -8.54 -1.49 8.93
C PHE A 271 -7.11 -1.75 9.35
N VAL A 272 -6.18 -1.57 8.42
CA VAL A 272 -4.74 -1.78 8.66
C VAL A 272 -3.98 -0.51 8.28
N LEU A 273 -3.04 -0.09 9.12
CA LEU A 273 -2.10 0.97 8.83
C LEU A 273 -0.79 0.32 8.35
N GLY A 274 -0.60 0.26 7.03
CA GLY A 274 0.53 -0.39 6.38
C GLY A 274 1.77 0.50 6.38
N GLU A 275 2.93 -0.10 6.59
CA GLU A 275 4.24 0.55 6.68
C GLU A 275 4.29 1.76 7.63
N SER A 276 3.52 1.69 8.70
CA SER A 276 3.21 2.86 9.53
C SER A 276 4.04 2.96 10.80
N GLY A 277 4.72 1.88 11.20
CA GLY A 277 5.39 1.85 12.50
C GLY A 277 4.38 1.96 13.65
N VAL A 278 4.84 1.75 14.87
CA VAL A 278 3.96 1.63 16.04
C VAL A 278 4.25 2.65 17.14
N THR A 279 5.44 3.25 17.11
CA THR A 279 5.93 4.11 18.22
C THR A 279 5.14 5.41 18.43
N TRP A 280 4.39 5.88 17.42
CA TRP A 280 3.55 7.07 17.50
C TRP A 280 2.13 6.81 18.03
N LEU A 281 1.69 5.54 18.10
CA LEU A 281 0.32 5.18 18.46
C LEU A 281 -0.06 5.60 19.90
N PRO A 282 0.80 5.42 20.93
CA PRO A 282 0.46 5.89 22.27
C PRO A 282 0.20 7.40 22.34
N TYR A 283 0.99 8.19 21.59
CA TYR A 283 0.84 9.64 21.52
C TYR A 283 -0.51 10.05 20.88
N VAL A 284 -0.85 9.47 19.72
CA VAL A 284 -2.09 9.85 19.04
C VAL A 284 -3.31 9.38 19.82
N PHE A 285 -3.27 8.24 20.53
CA PHE A 285 -4.39 7.76 21.32
C PHE A 285 -4.72 8.72 22.47
N ASP A 286 -3.69 9.15 23.21
CA ASP A 286 -3.86 10.13 24.29
C ASP A 286 -4.41 11.46 23.75
N ARG A 287 -3.85 11.94 22.63
CA ARG A 287 -4.29 13.18 22.01
C ARG A 287 -5.73 13.11 21.49
N LEU A 288 -6.08 12.01 20.82
CA LEU A 288 -7.39 11.80 20.21
C LEU A 288 -8.47 11.69 21.28
N ASP A 289 -8.22 10.90 22.32
CA ASP A 289 -9.16 10.77 23.45
C ASP A 289 -9.34 12.11 24.16
N THR A 290 -8.25 12.84 24.43
CA THR A 290 -8.30 14.16 25.06
C THR A 290 -9.11 15.17 24.24
N GLU A 291 -8.85 15.27 22.94
CA GLU A 291 -9.58 16.21 22.07
C GLU A 291 -11.04 15.81 21.86
N TYR A 292 -11.34 14.51 21.85
CA TYR A 292 -12.71 14.05 21.80
C TYR A 292 -13.50 14.51 23.03
N GLU A 293 -12.93 14.28 24.22
CA GLU A 293 -13.56 14.67 25.49
C GLU A 293 -13.72 16.20 25.63
N ASP A 294 -12.76 16.99 25.14
CA ASP A 294 -12.81 18.46 25.22
C ASP A 294 -13.73 19.07 24.15
N ARG A 295 -13.66 18.59 22.89
CA ARG A 295 -14.18 19.34 21.72
C ARG A 295 -15.12 18.57 20.81
N ALA A 296 -15.15 17.24 20.88
CA ALA A 296 -15.84 16.43 19.88
C ALA A 296 -16.85 15.41 20.43
N ARG A 297 -17.20 15.46 21.73
CA ARG A 297 -18.23 14.59 22.34
C ARG A 297 -19.56 14.55 21.60
N GLN A 298 -19.90 15.61 20.86
CA GLN A 298 -21.10 15.68 20.02
C GLN A 298 -21.12 14.65 18.87
N LEU A 299 -19.98 14.02 18.54
CA LEU A 299 -19.94 12.87 17.63
C LEU A 299 -20.63 11.62 18.23
N GLY A 300 -20.83 11.57 19.56
CA GLY A 300 -21.70 10.59 20.20
C GLY A 300 -21.16 9.17 20.25
N PHE A 301 -19.84 8.99 20.31
CA PHE A 301 -19.22 7.68 20.44
C PHE A 301 -19.54 7.01 21.79
N LYS A 302 -19.74 5.69 21.74
CA LYS A 302 -19.99 4.87 22.93
C LYS A 302 -18.70 4.40 23.60
N LEU A 303 -17.62 4.25 22.83
CA LEU A 303 -16.30 3.93 23.32
C LEU A 303 -15.42 5.17 23.30
N LYS A 304 -14.29 5.13 24.03
CA LYS A 304 -13.23 6.09 23.79
C LYS A 304 -12.73 5.93 22.34
N PRO A 305 -12.35 7.01 21.65
CA PRO A 305 -11.79 6.93 20.31
C PRO A 305 -10.69 5.86 20.16
N SER A 306 -9.73 5.81 21.08
CA SER A 306 -8.63 4.85 21.04
C SER A 306 -9.08 3.38 21.18
N ASP A 307 -10.20 3.13 21.87
CA ASP A 307 -10.74 1.78 22.04
C ASP A 307 -11.35 1.23 20.73
N TYR A 308 -11.73 2.09 19.79
CA TYR A 308 -12.09 1.63 18.43
C TYR A 308 -10.89 1.09 17.67
N PHE A 309 -9.68 1.64 17.87
CA PHE A 309 -8.48 1.04 17.29
C PHE A 309 -8.24 -0.34 17.90
N ARG A 310 -8.24 -0.45 19.23
CA ARG A 310 -8.05 -1.74 19.93
C ARG A 310 -9.03 -2.82 19.48
N ARG A 311 -10.27 -2.44 19.17
CA ARG A 311 -11.28 -3.40 18.73
C ARG A 311 -11.06 -3.93 17.30
N GLN A 312 -10.48 -3.15 16.38
CA GLN A 312 -10.60 -3.44 14.95
C GLN A 312 -9.56 -2.79 14.00
N GLY A 313 -8.65 -1.98 14.54
CA GLY A 313 -7.50 -1.43 13.82
C GLY A 313 -6.28 -2.34 13.97
N TYR A 314 -5.42 -2.35 12.96
CA TYR A 314 -4.16 -3.07 12.98
C TYR A 314 -3.04 -2.22 12.38
N VAL A 315 -1.79 -2.54 12.66
CA VAL A 315 -0.64 -1.78 12.19
C VAL A 315 0.54 -2.70 11.83
N THR A 316 1.32 -2.33 10.81
CA THR A 316 2.57 -3.04 10.48
C THR A 316 3.80 -2.18 10.78
N TYR A 317 4.89 -2.87 11.12
CA TYR A 317 6.21 -2.30 11.34
C TYR A 317 7.28 -3.29 10.88
N GLN A 318 8.52 -2.81 10.66
CA GLN A 318 9.64 -3.66 10.27
C GLN A 318 10.80 -3.62 11.25
N GLN A 319 11.27 -2.41 11.60
CA GLN A 319 12.51 -2.21 12.35
C GLN A 319 12.33 -1.36 13.61
N ASP A 320 11.10 -0.99 13.95
CA ASP A 320 10.78 -0.23 15.15
C ASP A 320 11.41 -0.87 16.39
N GLN A 321 12.17 -0.06 17.12
CA GLN A 321 12.84 -0.48 18.36
C GLN A 321 11.97 -0.09 19.57
N TYR A 322 12.25 -0.69 20.73
CA TYR A 322 11.60 -0.37 22.01
C TYR A 322 10.09 -0.66 22.05
N LEU A 323 9.67 -1.82 21.54
CA LEU A 323 8.26 -2.21 21.45
C LEU A 323 7.67 -2.70 22.76
N GLU A 324 8.44 -3.45 23.55
CA GLU A 324 7.97 -4.09 24.78
C GLU A 324 7.24 -3.11 25.73
N PRO A 325 7.73 -1.88 25.98
CA PRO A 325 7.02 -0.94 26.87
C PRO A 325 5.73 -0.35 26.27
N ILE A 326 5.57 -0.35 24.94
CA ILE A 326 4.45 0.33 24.26
C ILE A 326 3.37 -0.62 23.79
N ILE A 327 3.67 -1.91 23.58
CA ILE A 327 2.68 -2.92 23.18
C ILE A 327 1.44 -2.90 24.09
N PRO A 328 1.53 -2.86 25.43
CA PRO A 328 0.35 -2.80 26.29
C PRO A 328 -0.49 -1.53 26.14
N LEU A 329 0.10 -0.44 25.65
CA LEU A 329 -0.62 0.82 25.37
C LEU A 329 -1.39 0.75 24.05
N ILE A 330 -0.93 -0.10 23.13
CA ILE A 330 -1.50 -0.28 21.80
C ILE A 330 -2.54 -1.40 21.79
N GLY A 331 -2.20 -2.56 22.34
CA GLY A 331 -2.94 -3.82 22.22
C GLY A 331 -2.07 -4.85 21.49
N GLU A 332 -1.76 -5.97 22.13
CA GLU A 332 -0.91 -7.03 21.55
C GLU A 332 -1.54 -7.70 20.32
N ASP A 333 -2.87 -7.65 20.21
CA ASP A 333 -3.64 -8.24 19.11
C ASP A 333 -3.79 -7.31 17.88
N ASN A 334 -3.24 -6.10 17.90
CA ASN A 334 -3.43 -5.03 16.90
C ASN A 334 -2.12 -4.65 16.22
#